data_AF-A0AAW8AJ05-F1
#
_entry.id   AF-A0AAW8AJ05-F1
#
_cell.length_a   1.000
_cell.length_b   1.000
_cell.length_c   1.000
_cell.angle_alpha   90.00
_cell.angle_beta   90.00
_cell.angle_gamma   90.00
#
_symmetry.space_group_name_H-M   'P 1'
#
loop_
_entity.id
_entity.type
_entity.pdbx_description
1 polymer ?
#
loop_
_entity_poly.entity_id
_entity_poly.type
_entity_poly.pdbx_seq_one_letter_code
_entity_poly.pdbx_strand_id
1 'polypeptide(L)'
;MRQMKKDMGGAANALGLAGLIMAFKLPVRLQLLIPAVENAISGNAFRPGDVIKTRKGLHVEIGNTDAEGRVILSDALAYAAESKP
;
A
#
# COMPACT_ATOMS: atom_id res chain seq x y z
N MET A 1 -8.97 13.43 12.99
CA MET A 1 -7.64 12.90 12.64
C MET A 1 -6.90 12.12 13.73
N ARG A 2 -7.17 12.27 15.05
CA ARG A 2 -6.39 11.60 16.14
C ARG A 2 -6.24 10.07 16.02
N GLN A 3 -7.18 9.40 15.33
CA GLN A 3 -7.13 7.94 15.12
C GLN A 3 -6.45 7.51 13.82
N MET A 4 -6.06 8.43 12.93
CA MET A 4 -5.38 8.09 11.66
C MET A 4 -3.97 7.55 11.87
N LYS A 5 -3.42 7.62 13.08
CA LYS A 5 -2.24 6.84 13.48
C LYS A 5 -2.41 5.33 13.24
N LYS A 6 -3.65 4.83 13.17
CA LYS A 6 -3.98 3.42 12.93
C LYS A 6 -4.05 3.05 11.45
N ASP A 7 -3.86 4.01 10.55
CA ASP A 7 -4.08 3.81 9.11
C ASP A 7 -3.02 2.89 8.47
N MET A 8 -1.90 2.71 9.18
CA MET A 8 -0.90 1.66 8.94
C MET A 8 -1.28 0.28 9.51
N GLY A 9 -2.51 0.09 10.00
CA GLY A 9 -2.96 -1.14 10.66
C GLY A 9 -2.90 -2.38 9.77
N GLY A 10 -3.16 -2.23 8.47
CA GLY A 10 -2.98 -3.31 7.50
C GLY A 10 -1.53 -3.78 7.42
N ALA A 11 -0.57 -2.84 7.40
CA ALA A 11 0.85 -3.13 7.41
C ALA A 11 1.30 -3.80 8.72
N ALA A 12 0.81 -3.33 9.87
CA ALA A 12 1.09 -3.94 11.16
C ALA A 12 0.60 -5.40 11.22
N ASN A 13 -0.60 -5.68 10.73
CA ASN A 13 -1.15 -7.03 10.66
C ASN A 13 -0.33 -7.93 9.72
N ALA A 14 0.03 -7.44 8.53
CA ALA A 14 0.85 -8.19 7.57
C ALA A 14 2.24 -8.52 8.14
N LEU A 15 2.87 -7.56 8.83
CA LEU A 15 4.15 -7.77 9.50
C LEU A 15 4.04 -8.76 10.67
N GLY A 16 2.96 -8.68 11.47
CA GLY A 16 2.69 -9.64 12.54
C GLY A 16 2.54 -11.07 12.01
N LEU A 17 1.78 -11.25 10.92
CA LEU A 17 1.65 -12.53 10.25
C LEU A 17 3.00 -13.04 9.72
N ALA A 18 3.78 -12.19 9.06
CA ALA A 18 5.12 -12.54 8.60
C ALA A 18 6.02 -13.00 9.75
N GLY A 19 5.96 -12.32 10.90
CA GLY A 19 6.65 -12.70 12.13
C GLY A 19 6.28 -14.12 12.59
N LEU A 20 4.99 -14.45 12.60
CA LEU A 20 4.53 -15.81 12.96
C LEU A 20 4.99 -16.87 11.94
N ILE A 21 4.89 -16.57 10.63
CA ILE A 21 5.35 -17.47 9.56
C ILE A 21 6.83 -17.84 9.77
N MET A 22 7.67 -16.83 10.05
CA MET A 22 9.10 -17.03 10.31
C MET A 22 9.35 -17.77 11.63
N ALA A 23 8.63 -17.43 12.71
CA ALA A 23 8.78 -18.07 14.01
C ALA A 23 8.45 -19.56 13.98
N PHE A 24 7.41 -19.95 13.24
CA PHE A 24 7.03 -21.35 13.04
C PHE A 24 7.81 -22.06 11.95
N LYS A 25 8.76 -21.38 11.28
CA LYS A 25 9.58 -21.93 10.18
C LYS A 25 8.74 -22.64 9.11
N LEU A 26 7.62 -22.05 8.73
CA LEU A 26 6.76 -22.65 7.72
C LEU A 26 7.53 -22.81 6.39
N PRO A 27 7.37 -23.92 5.67
CA PRO A 27 8.14 -24.21 4.46
C PRO A 27 7.57 -23.46 3.24
N VAL A 28 7.61 -22.13 3.30
CA VAL A 28 7.10 -21.24 2.24
C VAL A 28 8.14 -20.18 1.87
N ARG A 29 8.10 -19.72 0.62
CA ARG A 29 8.87 -18.54 0.18
C ARG A 29 8.05 -17.28 0.44
N LEU A 30 8.27 -16.65 1.60
CA LEU A 30 7.54 -15.45 2.00
C LEU A 30 8.08 -14.19 1.30
N GLN A 31 7.18 -13.37 0.76
CA GLN A 31 7.44 -11.99 0.34
C GLN A 31 6.48 -11.07 1.09
N LEU A 32 7.01 -10.06 1.79
CA LEU A 32 6.22 -9.02 2.46
C LEU A 32 6.44 -7.68 1.78
N LEU A 33 5.35 -7.02 1.38
CA LEU A 33 5.37 -5.72 0.73
C LEU A 33 4.51 -4.74 1.53
N ILE A 34 5.12 -3.64 1.96
CA ILE A 34 4.45 -2.57 2.72
C ILE A 34 4.74 -1.24 2.01
N PRO A 35 3.78 -0.68 1.26
CA PRO A 35 3.88 0.71 0.82
C PRO A 35 3.64 1.61 2.04
N ALA A 36 4.68 2.34 2.46
CA ALA A 36 4.65 3.21 3.64
C ALA A 36 4.80 4.67 3.23
N VAL A 37 3.77 5.47 3.50
CA VAL A 37 3.69 6.90 3.17
C VAL A 37 2.89 7.67 4.22
N GLU A 38 2.92 8.99 4.16
CA GLU A 38 1.99 9.88 4.88
C GLU A 38 1.10 10.60 3.86
N ASN A 39 -0.21 10.68 4.13
CA ASN A 39 -1.14 11.47 3.33
C ASN A 39 -1.24 12.89 3.91
N ALA A 40 -0.40 13.80 3.41
CA ALA A 40 -0.24 15.15 3.96
C ALA A 40 -0.85 16.23 3.05
N ILE A 41 -1.29 17.33 3.69
CA ILE A 41 -1.72 18.54 2.98
C ILE A 41 -0.48 19.41 2.73
N SER A 42 -0.16 19.64 1.47
CA SER A 42 0.96 20.48 1.05
C SER A 42 0.72 21.07 -0.34
N GLY A 43 1.52 22.06 -0.75
CA GLY A 43 1.40 22.68 -2.09
C GLY A 43 1.67 21.72 -3.26
N ASN A 44 2.37 20.62 -2.99
CA ASN A 44 2.67 19.54 -3.93
C ASN A 44 1.85 18.26 -3.68
N ALA A 45 0.84 18.29 -2.80
CA ALA A 45 -0.08 17.17 -2.65
C ALA A 45 -0.88 16.96 -3.94
N PHE A 46 -1.22 15.69 -4.23
CA PHE A 46 -2.09 15.37 -5.35
C PHE A 46 -3.51 15.89 -5.08
N ARG A 47 -4.21 16.28 -6.14
CA ARG A 47 -5.48 17.03 -6.10
C ARG A 47 -6.63 16.18 -6.63
N PRO A 48 -7.88 16.46 -6.22
CA PRO A 48 -9.05 15.93 -6.92
C PRO A 48 -8.99 16.28 -8.43
N GLY A 49 -9.21 15.28 -9.27
CA GLY A 49 -9.09 15.37 -10.73
C GLY A 49 -7.69 15.08 -11.29
N ASP A 50 -6.66 14.95 -10.44
CA ASP A 50 -5.34 14.49 -10.91
C ASP A 50 -5.45 13.07 -11.46
N VAL A 51 -4.78 12.81 -12.59
CA VAL A 51 -4.72 11.48 -13.20
C VAL A 51 -3.30 10.93 -13.04
N ILE A 52 -3.17 9.89 -12.22
CA ILE A 52 -1.88 9.27 -11.92
C ILE A 52 -1.69 7.99 -12.71
N LYS A 53 -0.46 7.75 -13.18
CA LYS A 53 -0.08 6.51 -13.84
C LYS A 53 0.36 5.49 -12.80
N THR A 54 -0.18 4.28 -12.86
CA THR A 54 0.18 3.16 -11.98
C THR A 54 1.27 2.30 -12.59
N ARG A 55 1.92 1.46 -11.77
CA ARG A 55 2.91 0.46 -12.17
C ARG A 55 2.39 -0.50 -13.24
N LYS A 56 1.10 -0.84 -13.19
CA LYS A 56 0.45 -1.70 -14.21
C LYS A 56 0.24 -0.98 -15.56
N GLY A 57 0.59 0.30 -15.66
CA GLY A 57 0.41 1.13 -16.86
C GLY A 57 -1.00 1.68 -17.02
N LEU A 58 -1.87 1.49 -16.03
CA LEU A 58 -3.21 2.06 -15.99
C LEU A 58 -3.17 3.50 -15.47
N HIS A 59 -4.20 4.27 -15.79
CA HIS A 59 -4.35 5.63 -15.29
C HIS A 59 -5.53 5.68 -14.32
N VAL A 60 -5.34 6.33 -13.18
CA VAL A 60 -6.36 6.47 -12.12
C VAL A 60 -6.63 7.95 -11.92
N GLU A 61 -7.88 8.37 -12.12
CA GLU A 61 -8.34 9.69 -11.71
C GLU A 61 -8.61 9.70 -10.21
N ILE A 62 -8.04 10.68 -9.52
CA ILE A 62 -8.27 10.89 -8.10
C ILE A 62 -9.58 11.64 -7.90
N GLY A 63 -10.66 10.93 -7.61
CA GLY A 63 -11.92 11.57 -7.21
C GLY A 63 -11.92 12.10 -5.77
N ASN A 64 -11.17 11.46 -4.87
CA ASN A 64 -11.02 11.84 -3.46
C ASN A 64 -9.61 11.49 -2.97
N THR A 65 -8.90 12.47 -2.40
CA THR A 65 -7.52 12.31 -1.91
C THR A 65 -7.41 11.49 -0.62
N ASP A 66 -8.50 11.33 0.12
CA ASP A 66 -8.62 10.49 1.32
C ASP A 66 -8.94 9.02 0.99
N ALA A 67 -8.89 8.67 -0.31
CA ALA A 67 -8.94 7.30 -0.80
C ALA A 67 -7.54 6.83 -1.24
N GLU A 68 -6.47 7.30 -0.60
CA GLU A 68 -5.07 7.03 -0.97
C GLU A 68 -4.65 5.57 -0.77
N GLY A 69 -5.19 4.87 0.23
CA GLY A 69 -4.77 3.50 0.55
C GLY A 69 -4.88 2.55 -0.65
N ARG A 70 -5.94 2.65 -1.45
CA ARG A 70 -6.08 1.83 -2.67
C ARG A 70 -5.10 2.21 -3.78
N VAL A 71 -4.69 3.48 -3.83
CA VAL A 71 -3.73 3.98 -4.81
C VAL A 71 -2.36 3.36 -4.54
N ILE A 72 -1.86 3.46 -3.31
CA ILE A 72 -0.56 2.89 -2.94
C ILE A 72 -0.55 1.36 -3.04
N LEU A 73 -1.68 0.72 -2.70
CA LEU A 73 -1.82 -0.74 -2.79
C LEU A 73 -1.87 -1.23 -4.23
N SER A 74 -2.40 -0.44 -5.17
CA SER A 74 -2.46 -0.85 -6.59
C SER A 74 -1.07 -1.15 -7.15
N ASP A 75 -0.07 -0.34 -6.80
CA ASP A 75 1.31 -0.53 -7.22
C ASP A 75 2.00 -1.65 -6.46
N ALA A 76 1.76 -1.77 -5.15
CA ALA A 76 2.29 -2.88 -4.36
C ALA A 76 1.79 -4.24 -4.87
N LEU A 77 0.50 -4.34 -5.24
CA LEU A 77 -0.09 -5.55 -5.83
C LEU A 77 0.44 -5.82 -7.24
N ALA A 78 0.61 -4.78 -8.06
CA ALA A 78 1.21 -4.93 -9.39
C ALA A 78 2.64 -5.47 -9.28
N TYR A 79 3.45 -4.95 -8.35
CA TYR A 79 4.79 -5.45 -8.08
C TYR A 79 4.79 -6.89 -7.54
N ALA A 80 3.87 -7.20 -6.62
CA ALA A 80 3.72 -8.56 -6.09
C ALA A 80 3.46 -9.59 -7.19
N ALA A 81 2.62 -9.25 -8.18
CA ALA A 81 2.27 -10.16 -9.27
C ALA A 81 3.46 -10.50 -10.21
N GLU A 82 4.50 -9.65 -10.27
CA GLU A 82 5.69 -9.89 -11.11
C GLU A 82 6.50 -11.09 -10.64
N SER A 83 6.46 -11.41 -9.33
CA SER A 83 7.16 -12.57 -8.78
C SER A 83 6.44 -13.90 -9.04
N LYS A 84 5.27 -13.87 -9.71
CA LYS A 84 4.38 -15.02 -9.95
C LYS A 84 4.20 -15.86 -8.67
N PRO A 85 3.69 -15.24 -7.58
CA PRO A 85 3.54 -15.87 -6.28
C PRO A 85 2.54 -17.03 -6.31
#